data_AF-A0A811L258-F1
#
_entry.id   AF-A0A811L258-F1
#
_cell.length_a   1.000
_cell.length_b   1.000
_cell.length_c   1.000
_cell.angle_alpha   90.00
_cell.angle_beta   90.00
_cell.angle_gamma   90.00
#
_symmetry.space_group_name_H-M   'P 1'
#
loop_
_entity.id
_entity.type
_entity.pdbx_description
1 polymer ?
#
loop_
_entity_poly.entity_id
_entity_poly.type
_entity_poly.pdbx_seq_one_letter_code
_entity_poly.pdbx_strand_id
1 'polypeptide(L)'
;MWQVNVFVFAIVSIICYSSIVEKHKDFCTGCQKVLDNSFVNYQAVTSRRVLRHKLKHLCKRYFEYRRRCLAILPPNFHVIADHMDSAMLLGIYKPLDTCTNLKECNVGAKQINAAKYF
;
A
#
# COMPACT_ATOMS: atom_id res chain seq x y z
N MET A 1 -24.58 10.28 -38.04
CA MET A 1 -24.09 8.97 -37.54
C MET A 1 -22.73 9.02 -36.83
N TRP A 2 -21.84 10.00 -37.06
CA TRP A 2 -20.53 10.07 -36.37
C TRP A 2 -20.56 10.56 -34.91
N GLN A 3 -21.55 11.37 -34.51
CA GLN A 3 -21.62 11.91 -33.14
C GLN A 3 -21.90 10.84 -32.06
N VAL A 4 -22.69 9.81 -32.36
CA VAL A 4 -23.07 8.78 -31.37
C VAL A 4 -21.85 7.97 -30.92
N ASN A 5 -20.96 7.63 -31.86
CA ASN A 5 -19.75 6.88 -31.55
C ASN A 5 -18.80 7.67 -30.64
N VAL A 6 -18.64 8.98 -30.87
CA VAL A 6 -17.78 9.84 -30.03
C VAL A 6 -18.29 9.92 -28.58
N PHE A 7 -19.61 10.04 -28.38
CA PHE A 7 -20.19 10.03 -27.04
C PHE A 7 -20.00 8.70 -26.31
N VAL A 8 -20.17 7.57 -27.01
CA VAL A 8 -19.96 6.24 -26.41
C VAL A 8 -18.50 6.03 -26.01
N PHE A 9 -17.54 6.41 -26.86
CA PHE A 9 -16.11 6.33 -26.52
C PHE A 9 -15.72 7.23 -25.33
N ALA A 10 -16.28 8.44 -25.26
CA ALA A 10 -16.03 9.35 -24.14
C ALA A 10 -16.58 8.78 -22.82
N ILE A 11 -17.79 8.24 -22.82
CA ILE A 11 -18.42 7.65 -21.63
C ILE A 11 -17.64 6.42 -21.15
N VAL A 12 -17.22 5.52 -22.04
CA VAL A 12 -16.40 4.34 -21.69
C VAL A 12 -15.05 4.77 -21.09
N SER A 13 -14.41 5.78 -21.65
CA SER A 13 -13.13 6.29 -21.16
C SER A 13 -13.23 6.87 -19.74
N ILE A 14 -14.33 7.59 -19.45
CA ILE A 14 -14.60 8.15 -18.11
C ILE A 14 -14.83 7.05 -17.07
N ILE A 15 -15.60 6.00 -17.42
CA ILE A 15 -15.90 4.88 -16.52
C ILE A 15 -14.63 4.06 -16.22
N CYS A 16 -13.77 3.85 -17.22
CA CYS A 16 -12.48 3.19 -17.01
C CYS A 16 -11.56 4.00 -16.10
N TYR A 17 -11.54 5.33 -16.27
CA TYR A 17 -10.70 6.21 -15.45
C TYR A 17 -11.12 6.21 -13.97
N SER A 18 -12.41 6.34 -13.67
CA SER A 18 -12.91 6.33 -12.28
C SER A 18 -12.55 5.03 -11.55
N SER A 19 -12.66 3.89 -12.24
CA SER A 19 -12.32 2.56 -11.71
C SER A 19 -10.83 2.42 -11.34
N ILE A 20 -9.94 3.11 -12.05
CA ILE A 20 -8.49 3.08 -11.79
C ILE A 20 -8.14 3.95 -10.58
N VAL A 21 -8.78 5.12 -10.47
CA VAL A 21 -8.55 6.05 -9.36
C VAL A 21 -9.01 5.46 -8.04
N GLU A 22 -10.15 4.76 -8.03
CA GLU A 22 -10.68 4.11 -6.82
C GLU A 22 -9.76 2.98 -6.33
N LYS A 23 -9.31 2.10 -7.24
CA LYS A 23 -8.32 1.06 -6.92
C LYS A 23 -7.01 1.61 -6.36
N HIS A 24 -6.56 2.76 -6.82
CA HIS A 24 -5.35 3.40 -6.28
C HIS A 24 -5.50 3.84 -4.82
N LYS A 25 -6.70 4.30 -4.42
CA LYS A 25 -6.99 4.62 -3.01
C LYS A 25 -7.00 3.36 -2.15
N ASP A 26 -7.56 2.26 -2.66
CA ASP A 26 -7.61 0.98 -1.96
C ASP A 26 -6.21 0.38 -1.78
N PHE A 27 -5.35 0.51 -2.78
CA PHE A 27 -3.95 0.07 -2.71
C PHE A 27 -3.15 0.87 -1.70
N CYS A 28 -3.27 2.20 -1.70
CA CYS A 28 -2.61 3.05 -0.72
C CYS A 28 -3.06 2.69 0.71
N THR A 29 -4.36 2.51 0.92
CA THR A 29 -4.93 2.12 2.21
C THR A 29 -4.44 0.73 2.64
N GLY A 30 -4.46 -0.24 1.73
CA GLY A 30 -3.99 -1.61 1.98
C GLY A 30 -2.50 -1.65 2.31
N CYS A 31 -1.67 -0.91 1.59
CA CYS A 31 -0.25 -0.78 1.86
C CYS A 31 0.00 -0.25 3.27
N GLN A 32 -0.66 0.87 3.65
CA GLN A 32 -0.47 1.46 4.97
C GLN A 32 -0.90 0.50 6.09
N LYS A 33 -2.03 -0.22 5.93
CA LYS A 33 -2.50 -1.22 6.91
C LYS A 33 -1.52 -2.38 7.09
N VAL A 34 -0.94 -2.90 6.00
CA VAL A 34 0.04 -3.98 6.05
C VAL A 34 1.31 -3.51 6.75
N LEU A 35 1.81 -2.34 6.37
CA LEU A 35 3.04 -1.79 6.89
C LEU A 35 2.94 -1.46 8.38
N ASP A 36 1.83 -0.87 8.82
CA ASP A 36 1.59 -0.55 10.22
C ASP A 36 1.58 -1.82 11.10
N ASN A 37 0.83 -2.85 10.67
CA ASN A 37 0.83 -4.16 11.34
C ASN A 37 2.20 -4.84 11.35
N SER A 38 2.95 -4.72 10.25
CA SER A 38 4.28 -5.30 10.17
C SER A 38 5.29 -4.58 11.08
N PHE A 39 5.14 -3.27 11.27
CA PHE A 39 6.02 -2.47 12.13
C PHE A 39 5.92 -2.88 13.59
N VAL A 40 4.70 -3.09 14.11
CA VAL A 40 4.48 -3.60 15.48
C VAL A 40 5.24 -4.91 15.73
N ASN A 41 5.21 -5.83 14.76
CA ASN A 41 5.94 -7.09 14.87
C ASN A 41 7.45 -6.88 14.71
N TYR A 42 7.87 -5.97 13.83
CA TYR A 42 9.26 -5.70 13.56
C TYR A 42 9.97 -5.05 14.75
N GLN A 43 9.30 -4.17 15.49
CA GLN A 43 9.83 -3.59 16.72
C GLN A 43 10.20 -4.64 17.77
N ALA A 44 9.48 -5.77 17.83
CA ALA A 44 9.72 -6.81 18.83
C ALA A 44 10.86 -7.78 18.47
N VAL A 45 11.07 -8.07 17.19
CA VAL A 45 11.99 -9.16 16.74
C VAL A 45 13.13 -8.64 15.86
N THR A 46 13.07 -7.39 15.38
CA THR A 46 14.09 -6.66 14.59
C THR A 46 14.87 -7.50 13.58
N SER A 47 14.16 -8.39 12.88
CA SER A 47 14.76 -9.33 11.93
C SER A 47 14.20 -9.14 10.54
N ARG A 48 15.07 -8.77 9.59
CA ARG A 48 14.71 -8.55 8.17
C ARG A 48 14.13 -9.81 7.51
N ARG A 49 14.61 -11.00 7.89
CA ARG A 49 14.08 -12.29 7.41
C ARG A 49 12.65 -12.52 7.89
N VAL A 50 12.40 -12.25 9.18
CA VAL A 50 11.07 -12.36 9.79
C VAL A 50 10.12 -11.34 9.19
N LEU A 51 10.58 -10.10 8.95
CA LEU A 51 9.80 -9.06 8.28
C LEU A 51 9.30 -9.54 6.91
N ARG A 52 10.18 -10.09 6.07
CA ARG A 52 9.80 -10.61 4.75
C ARG A 52 8.71 -11.68 4.84
N HIS A 53 8.82 -12.63 5.78
CA HIS A 53 7.80 -13.64 5.99
C HIS A 53 6.49 -13.05 6.52
N LYS A 54 6.56 -12.10 7.45
CA LYS A 54 5.40 -11.42 7.99
C LYS A 54 4.66 -10.62 6.92
N LEU A 55 5.37 -9.90 6.05
CA LEU A 55 4.78 -9.19 4.91
C LEU A 55 4.03 -10.17 3.99
N LYS A 56 4.63 -11.31 3.63
CA LYS A 56 3.93 -12.34 2.84
C LYS A 56 2.66 -12.85 3.52
N HIS A 57 2.71 -13.05 4.84
CA HIS A 57 1.55 -13.50 5.61
C HIS A 57 0.44 -12.43 5.66
N LEU A 58 0.78 -11.20 6.03
CA LEU A 58 -0.17 -10.08 6.09
C LEU A 58 -0.79 -9.78 4.73
N CYS A 59 -0.01 -9.81 3.65
CA CYS A 59 -0.53 -9.64 2.29
C CYS A 59 -1.62 -10.67 1.92
N LYS A 60 -1.59 -11.88 2.49
CA LYS A 60 -2.63 -12.89 2.24
C LYS A 60 -3.95 -12.57 2.96
N ARG A 61 -3.92 -11.78 4.05
CA ARG A 61 -5.10 -11.40 4.84
C ARG A 61 -5.96 -10.32 4.16
N TYR A 62 -5.37 -9.50 3.29
CA TYR A 62 -6.07 -8.44 2.57
C TYR A 62 -6.42 -8.89 1.14
N PHE A 63 -7.59 -9.50 0.93
CA PHE A 63 -7.98 -10.12 -0.35
C PHE A 63 -7.91 -9.16 -1.55
N GLU A 64 -8.40 -7.94 -1.39
CA GLU A 64 -8.46 -6.91 -2.45
C GLU A 64 -7.07 -6.43 -2.87
N TYR A 65 -6.13 -6.37 -1.92
CA TYR A 65 -4.76 -5.91 -2.16
C TYR A 65 -3.76 -7.07 -2.36
N ARG A 66 -4.18 -8.32 -2.15
CA ARG A 66 -3.28 -9.49 -2.01
C ARG A 66 -2.27 -9.65 -3.14
N ARG A 67 -2.72 -9.62 -4.40
CA ARG A 67 -1.84 -9.87 -5.56
C ARG A 67 -0.77 -8.79 -5.67
N ARG A 68 -1.18 -7.53 -5.59
CA ARG A 68 -0.29 -6.37 -5.69
C ARG A 68 0.64 -6.28 -4.47
N CYS A 69 0.11 -6.48 -3.27
CA CYS A 69 0.87 -6.57 -2.03
C CYS A 69 2.01 -7.58 -2.12
N LEU A 70 1.73 -8.81 -2.59
CA LEU A 70 2.74 -9.86 -2.73
C LEU A 70 3.80 -9.56 -3.79
N ALA A 71 3.45 -8.79 -4.81
CA ALA A 71 4.36 -8.38 -5.88
C ALA A 71 5.26 -7.19 -5.47
N ILE A 72 4.80 -6.33 -4.57
CA ILE A 72 5.50 -5.08 -4.22
C ILE A 72 6.20 -5.19 -2.87
N LEU A 73 5.51 -5.58 -1.80
CA LEU A 73 6.04 -5.46 -0.43
C LEU A 73 7.14 -6.50 -0.13
N PRO A 74 6.93 -7.83 -0.30
CA PRO A 74 7.97 -8.81 0.02
C PRO A 74 9.26 -8.72 -0.81
N PRO A 75 9.25 -8.33 -2.10
CA PRO A 75 10.48 -8.09 -2.85
C PRO A 75 11.23 -6.84 -2.37
N ASN A 76 10.51 -5.78 -2.00
CA ASN A 76 11.09 -4.52 -1.52
C ASN A 76 11.28 -4.48 0.00
N PHE A 77 11.36 -5.63 0.67
CA PHE A 77 11.46 -5.71 2.13
C PHE A 77 12.70 -5.02 2.72
N HIS A 78 13.78 -4.93 1.94
CA HIS A 78 15.00 -4.22 2.35
C HIS A 78 14.73 -2.73 2.57
N VAL A 79 14.10 -2.07 1.59
CA VAL A 79 13.72 -0.65 1.68
C VAL A 79 12.76 -0.43 2.85
N ILE A 80 11.77 -1.31 3.01
CA ILE A 80 10.81 -1.23 4.11
C ILE A 80 11.53 -1.35 5.46
N ALA A 81 12.47 -2.29 5.59
CA ALA A 81 13.26 -2.46 6.81
C ALA A 81 14.08 -1.20 7.11
N ASP A 82 14.75 -0.62 6.12
CA ASP A 82 15.56 0.60 6.31
C ASP A 82 14.70 1.78 6.78
N HIS A 83 13.48 1.92 6.24
CA HIS A 83 12.51 2.91 6.69
C HIS A 83 12.05 2.65 8.13
N MET A 84 11.80 1.39 8.51
CA MET A 84 11.41 1.02 9.87
C MET A 84 12.56 1.23 10.87
N ASP A 85 13.78 0.85 10.51
CA ASP A 85 14.99 1.07 11.31
C ASP A 85 15.18 2.57 11.58
N SER A 86 15.04 3.41 10.55
CA SER A 86 15.10 4.88 10.67
C SER A 86 13.99 5.42 11.59
N ALA A 87 12.79 4.87 11.49
CA ALA A 87 11.67 5.27 12.32
C ALA A 87 11.81 4.84 13.78
N MET A 88 12.49 3.71 14.07
CA MET A 88 12.78 3.29 15.43
C MET A 88 13.75 4.27 16.12
N LEU A 89 14.70 4.86 15.38
CA LEU A 89 15.59 5.90 15.90
C LEU A 89 14.84 7.21 16.22
N LEU A 90 13.88 7.59 15.37
CA LEU A 90 13.09 8.81 15.52
C LEU A 90 11.86 8.64 16.43
N GLY A 91 11.53 7.41 16.83
CA GLY A 91 10.37 7.06 17.64
C GLY A 91 9.02 7.15 16.92
N ILE A 92 8.99 7.48 15.62
CA ILE A 92 7.76 7.69 14.85
C ILE A 92 7.87 7.01 13.48
N TYR A 93 7.02 6.02 13.23
CA TYR A 93 6.89 5.40 11.90
C TYR A 93 5.67 5.94 11.16
N LYS A 94 5.89 6.35 9.92
CA LYS A 94 4.84 6.81 9.00
C LYS A 94 4.72 5.83 7.83
N PRO A 95 3.73 4.91 7.86
CA PRO A 95 3.52 3.96 6.76
C PRO A 95 3.27 4.64 5.41
N LEU A 96 2.67 5.84 5.42
CA LEU A 96 2.40 6.62 4.22
C LEU A 96 3.67 6.92 3.42
N ASP A 97 4.75 7.32 4.08
CA ASP A 97 6.00 7.72 3.42
C ASP A 97 6.62 6.52 2.70
N THR A 98 6.65 5.37 3.37
CA THR A 98 7.11 4.09 2.80
C THR A 98 6.21 3.64 1.65
N CYS A 99 4.88 3.74 1.78
CA CYS A 99 3.95 3.39 0.70
C CYS A 99 4.04 4.34 -0.50
N THR A 100 4.38 5.61 -0.27
CA THR A 100 4.62 6.59 -1.34
C THR A 100 5.91 6.27 -2.07
N ASN A 101 6.98 5.91 -1.35
CA ASN A 101 8.24 5.44 -1.95
C ASN A 101 8.00 4.20 -2.83
N LEU A 102 7.17 3.26 -2.35
CA LEU A 102 6.78 2.05 -3.10
C LEU A 102 5.77 2.30 -4.23
N LYS A 103 5.38 3.56 -4.51
CA LYS A 103 4.40 3.95 -5.53
C LYS A 103 3.01 3.33 -5.34
N GLU A 104 2.67 2.96 -4.12
CA GLU A 104 1.34 2.49 -3.75
C GLU A 104 0.42 3.66 -3.36
N CYS A 105 1.00 4.77 -2.89
CA CYS A 105 0.29 6.02 -2.62
C CYS A 105 0.72 7.14 -3.56
N ASN A 106 -0.23 8.00 -3.94
CA ASN A 106 0.07 9.23 -4.69
C ASN A 106 0.56 10.34 -3.75
N VAL A 107 1.31 11.29 -4.30
CA VAL A 107 1.73 12.50 -3.59
C VAL A 107 0.50 13.29 -3.17
N GLY A 108 0.32 13.51 -1.86
CA GLY A 108 -0.88 14.14 -1.28
C GLY A 108 -1.93 13.16 -0.74
N ALA A 109 -1.67 11.85 -0.78
CA ALA A 109 -2.49 10.88 -0.06
C ALA A 109 -2.44 11.12 1.46
N LYS A 110 -3.54 10.82 2.15
CA LYS A 110 -3.65 11.00 3.60
C LYS A 110 -3.14 9.76 4.32
N GLN A 111 -2.46 9.98 5.45
CA GLN A 111 -2.11 8.90 6.35
C GLN A 111 -3.39 8.35 6.99
N ILE A 112 -3.55 7.04 7.03
CA ILE A 112 -4.65 6.43 7.75
C ILE A 112 -4.39 6.58 9.24
N ASN A 113 -5.36 7.13 9.96
CA ASN A 113 -5.36 7.06 11.42
C ASN A 113 -5.71 5.62 11.78
N ALA A 114 -4.70 4.82 12.08
CA ALA A 114 -4.85 3.44 12.52
C ALA A 114 -5.47 3.44 13.93
N ALA A 115 -6.79 3.66 14.02
CA ALA A 115 -7.56 3.17 15.14
C ALA A 115 -7.50 1.64 15.04
N LYS A 116 -6.51 1.05 15.73
CA LYS A 116 -6.20 -0.37 15.89
C LYS A 116 -7.23 -1.30 15.21
N TYR A 117 -6.94 -1.67 13.96
CA TYR A 117 -7.68 -2.70 13.26
C TYR A 117 -7.25 -4.07 13.82
N PHE A 118 -7.89 -4.46 14.93
CA PHE A 118 -7.81 -5.82 15.48
C PHE A 118 -8.51 -6.81 14.54
#